data_AF-A0A328SFP9-F1
#
_entry.id   AF-A0A328SFP9-F1
#
_cell.length_a   1.000
_cell.length_b   1.000
_cell.length_c   1.000
_cell.angle_alpha   90.00
_cell.angle_beta   90.00
_cell.angle_gamma   90.00
#
_symmetry.space_group_name_H-M   'P 1'
#
loop_
_entity.id
_entity.type
_entity.pdbx_description
1 polymer ?
#
loop_
_entity_poly.entity_id
_entity_poly.type
_entity_poly.pdbx_seq_one_letter_code
_entity_poly.pdbx_strand_id
1 'polypeptide(L)'
;VEEVEGDVYTLEPGCSYIASVMGKIKIPKGYAMLYLPRSTLLRSFVSVHTAVGDPGFYGTLQFLVVNNGSYPFTIKRGERFVQAVVFEVTGSGEYDGSYMEFED
;
A
#
# COMPACT_ATOMS: atom_id res chain seq x y z
N VAL A 1 0.96 6.76 -14.56
CA VAL A 1 1.83 7.21 -13.46
C VAL A 1 3.26 6.93 -13.90
N GLU A 2 4.14 7.91 -13.86
CA GLU A 2 5.56 7.70 -14.20
C GLU A 2 6.25 7.03 -13.00
N GLU A 3 6.97 5.94 -13.25
CA GLU A 3 7.79 5.34 -12.21
C GLU A 3 8.98 6.27 -11.91
N VAL A 4 9.26 6.45 -10.63
CA VAL A 4 10.40 7.25 -10.20
C VAL A 4 11.63 6.37 -10.09
N GLU A 5 12.68 6.74 -10.82
CA GLU A 5 14.01 6.12 -10.72
C GLU A 5 14.78 6.57 -9.46
N GLY A 6 15.66 5.68 -8.97
CA GLY A 6 16.52 5.94 -7.83
C GLY A 6 16.10 5.26 -6.53
N ASP A 7 16.98 5.41 -5.53
CA ASP A 7 16.83 4.77 -4.22
C ASP A 7 16.16 5.67 -3.19
N VAL A 8 16.16 6.98 -3.40
CA VAL A 8 15.69 7.97 -2.43
C VAL A 8 14.74 8.92 -3.15
N TYR A 9 13.55 9.11 -2.58
CA TYR A 9 12.51 9.96 -3.16
C TYR A 9 11.99 10.97 -2.15
N THR A 10 11.80 12.20 -2.62
CA THR A 10 11.27 13.30 -1.80
C THR A 10 9.79 13.49 -2.09
N LEU A 11 8.97 13.31 -1.04
CA LEU A 11 7.57 13.64 -1.03
C LEU A 11 7.44 15.14 -0.74
N GLU A 12 7.11 15.92 -1.76
CA GLU A 12 6.93 17.36 -1.64
C GLU A 12 5.66 17.72 -0.84
N PRO A 13 5.67 18.82 -0.07
CA PRO A 13 4.51 19.30 0.68
C PRO A 13 3.25 19.44 -0.18
N GLY A 14 2.13 18.92 0.30
CA GLY A 14 0.83 19.02 -0.39
C GLY A 14 0.67 18.13 -1.62
N CYS A 15 1.66 17.30 -1.95
CA CYS A 15 1.63 16.42 -3.11
C CYS A 15 1.13 15.01 -2.77
N SER A 16 0.61 14.34 -3.80
CA SER A 16 0.07 12.97 -3.75
C SER A 16 0.88 12.04 -4.65
N TYR A 17 1.11 10.82 -4.18
CA TYR A 17 1.96 9.83 -4.81
C TYR A 17 1.31 8.45 -4.74
N ILE A 18 1.67 7.55 -5.66
CA ILE A 18 1.33 6.12 -5.55
C ILE A 18 2.58 5.37 -5.16
N ALA A 19 2.52 4.64 -4.04
CA ALA A 19 3.59 3.76 -3.58
C ALA A 19 3.17 2.30 -3.72
N SER A 20 3.97 1.52 -4.42
CA SER A 20 3.78 0.07 -4.57
C SER A 20 4.58 -0.69 -3.51
N VAL A 21 4.05 -1.80 -3.02
CA VAL A 21 4.84 -2.74 -2.21
C VAL A 21 5.80 -3.52 -3.11
N MET A 22 6.88 -4.03 -2.52
CA MET A 22 7.81 -4.91 -3.24
C MET A 22 7.24 -6.33 -3.31
N GLY A 23 7.08 -6.84 -4.53
CA GLY A 23 6.56 -8.18 -4.79
C GLY A 23 5.03 -8.26 -4.86
N LYS A 24 4.54 -9.43 -5.29
CA LYS A 24 3.11 -9.75 -5.36
C LYS A 24 2.65 -10.33 -4.03
N ILE A 25 1.45 -9.98 -3.60
CA ILE A 25 0.81 -10.50 -2.38
C ILE A 25 -0.31 -11.45 -2.78
N LYS A 26 -0.37 -12.62 -2.12
CA LYS A 26 -1.49 -13.55 -2.18
C LYS A 26 -2.28 -13.47 -0.88
N ILE A 27 -3.56 -13.12 -0.96
CA ILE A 27 -4.48 -13.17 0.17
C ILE A 27 -5.20 -14.52 0.10
N PRO A 28 -5.04 -15.42 1.09
CA PRO A 28 -5.72 -16.70 1.06
C PRO A 28 -7.25 -16.55 1.07
N LYS A 29 -7.94 -17.48 0.42
CA LYS A 29 -9.41 -17.57 0.48
C LYS A 29 -9.86 -17.72 1.93
N GLY A 30 -10.94 -17.03 2.32
CA GLY A 30 -11.43 -17.01 3.70
C GLY A 30 -10.66 -16.04 4.63
N TYR A 31 -9.71 -15.28 4.11
CA TYR A 31 -8.98 -14.26 4.87
C TYR A 31 -9.06 -12.90 4.19
N ALA A 32 -9.15 -11.85 5.00
CA ALA A 32 -9.01 -10.47 4.55
C ALA A 32 -7.80 -9.83 5.24
N MET A 33 -7.21 -8.82 4.60
CA MET A 33 -6.13 -8.02 5.19
C MET A 33 -6.56 -6.57 5.36
N LEU A 34 -6.40 -6.01 6.55
CA LEU A 34 -6.45 -4.58 6.76
C LEU A 34 -5.04 -4.01 6.70
N TYR A 35 -4.82 -3.08 5.79
CA TYR A 35 -3.56 -2.38 5.69
C TYR A 35 -3.59 -1.12 6.56
N LEU A 36 -2.55 -0.92 7.36
CA LEU A 36 -2.42 0.25 8.23
C LEU A 36 -1.07 0.94 8.00
N PRO A 37 -1.04 2.29 7.97
CA PRO A 37 0.21 3.04 7.90
C PRO A 37 1.10 2.75 9.12
N ARG A 38 2.41 2.89 8.95
CA ARG A 38 3.32 2.92 10.10
C ARG A 38 3.20 4.27 10.80
N SER A 39 3.14 4.26 12.12
CA SER A 39 2.97 5.47 12.93
C SER A 39 4.06 6.54 12.71
N THR A 40 5.23 6.14 12.21
CA THR A 40 6.33 7.08 11.90
C THR A 40 5.93 8.03 10.78
N LEU A 41 5.27 7.53 9.72
CA LEU A 41 4.79 8.36 8.62
C LEU A 41 3.72 9.34 9.12
N LEU A 42 2.76 8.84 9.92
CA LEU A 42 1.69 9.67 10.48
C LEU A 42 2.22 10.81 11.36
N ARG A 43 3.25 10.56 12.17
CA ARG A 43 3.92 11.59 12.98
C ARG A 43 4.72 12.61 12.16
N SER A 44 4.96 12.32 10.88
CA SER A 44 5.64 13.18 9.92
C SER A 44 4.67 13.79 8.90
N PHE A 45 3.37 13.82 9.20
CA PHE A 45 2.31 14.33 8.33
C PHE A 45 2.16 13.59 6.99
N VAL A 46 2.78 12.40 6.86
CA VAL A 46 2.64 11.54 5.69
C VAL A 46 1.53 10.53 5.94
N SER A 47 0.44 10.64 5.17
CA SER A 47 -0.69 9.72 5.21
C SER A 47 -0.51 8.63 4.16
N VAL A 48 -0.90 7.40 4.51
CA VAL A 48 -1.06 6.29 3.55
C VAL A 48 -2.52 5.89 3.58
N HIS A 49 -3.23 6.12 2.47
CA HIS A 49 -4.62 5.74 2.31
C HIS A 49 -4.67 4.27 1.90
N THR A 50 -5.47 3.51 2.63
CA THR A 50 -5.54 2.05 2.59
C THR A 50 -6.96 1.59 2.34
N ALA A 51 -7.10 0.32 1.95
CA ALA A 51 -8.37 -0.35 1.76
C ALA A 51 -8.30 -1.77 2.34
N VAL A 52 -9.41 -2.50 2.25
CA VAL A 52 -9.43 -3.94 2.55
C VAL A 52 -8.72 -4.69 1.42
N GLY A 53 -7.87 -5.64 1.78
CA GLY A 53 -7.40 -6.66 0.86
C GLY A 53 -8.39 -7.82 0.84
N ASP A 54 -9.07 -7.99 -0.29
CA ASP A 54 -10.12 -8.99 -0.46
C ASP A 54 -9.57 -10.43 -0.50
N PRO A 55 -10.32 -11.42 0.02
CA PRO A 55 -9.90 -12.82 -0.05
C PRO A 55 -9.64 -13.27 -1.48
N GLY A 56 -8.60 -14.07 -1.70
CA GLY A 56 -8.25 -14.59 -3.01
C GLY A 56 -7.53 -13.61 -3.93
N PHE A 57 -7.35 -12.33 -3.54
CA PHE A 57 -6.55 -11.40 -4.32
C PHE A 57 -5.11 -11.89 -4.50
N TYR A 58 -4.61 -11.77 -5.73
CA TYR A 58 -3.20 -11.92 -6.06
C TYR A 58 -2.72 -10.75 -6.91
N GLY A 59 -1.65 -10.08 -6.49
CA GLY A 59 -1.04 -9.01 -7.26
C GLY A 59 -0.24 -8.01 -6.44
N THR A 60 0.17 -6.94 -7.09
CA THR A 60 0.96 -5.87 -6.47
C THR A 60 0.04 -4.88 -5.76
N LEU A 61 0.26 -4.67 -4.46
CA LEU A 61 -0.50 -3.66 -3.73
C LEU A 61 0.05 -2.27 -3.98
N GLN A 62 -0.86 -1.32 -4.22
CA GLN A 62 -0.55 0.09 -4.42
C GLN A 62 -1.37 0.95 -3.45
N PHE A 63 -0.75 1.98 -2.90
CA PHE A 63 -1.38 2.86 -1.93
C PHE A 63 -1.16 4.32 -2.28
N LEU A 64 -2.18 5.14 -2.05
CA LEU A 64 -2.06 6.60 -2.15
C LEU A 64 -1.31 7.11 -0.92
N VAL A 65 -0.20 7.80 -1.16
CA VAL A 65 0.62 8.47 -0.15
C VAL A 65 0.50 9.97 -0.33
N VAL A 66 0.22 10.69 0.75
CA VAL A 66 0.03 12.14 0.71
C VAL A 66 0.90 12.78 1.79
N ASN A 67 1.76 13.74 1.40
CA ASN A 67 2.45 14.58 2.36
C ASN A 67 1.55 15.77 2.71
N ASN A 68 0.93 15.74 3.89
CA ASN A 68 0.06 16.79 4.41
C ASN A 68 0.83 17.86 5.22
N GLY A 69 2.15 17.73 5.31
CA GLY A 69 3.01 18.66 6.03
C GLY A 69 3.35 19.90 5.22
N SER A 70 4.14 20.79 5.83
CA SER A 70 4.69 22.00 5.20
C SER A 70 6.17 21.85 4.82
N TYR A 71 6.75 20.66 5.00
CA TYR A 71 8.16 20.37 4.71
C TYR A 71 8.32 19.07 3.91
N PRO A 72 9.36 18.96 3.07
CA PRO A 72 9.61 17.75 2.29
C PRO A 72 9.88 16.55 3.22
N PHE A 73 9.44 15.36 2.81
CA PHE A 73 9.70 14.12 3.52
C PHE A 73 10.37 13.12 2.59
N THR A 74 11.53 12.60 3.00
CA THR A 74 12.28 11.66 2.17
C THR A 74 11.96 10.22 2.57
N ILE A 75 11.66 9.39 1.57
CA ILE A 75 11.53 7.93 1.70
C ILE A 75 12.62 7.23 0.89
N LYS A 76 13.05 6.05 1.35
CA LYS A 76 13.98 5.21 0.60
C LYS A 76 13.25 3.99 0.00
N ARG A 77 13.62 3.59 -1.22
CA ARG A 77 13.17 2.35 -1.86
C ARG A 77 13.43 1.16 -0.92
N GLY A 78 12.42 0.33 -0.73
CA GLY A 78 12.46 -0.81 0.20
C GLY A 78 12.13 -0.46 1.66
N GLU A 79 11.83 0.80 1.99
CA GLU A 79 11.30 1.12 3.31
C GLU A 79 9.88 0.60 3.51
N ARG A 80 9.62 0.14 4.73
CA ARG A 80 8.28 -0.26 5.16
C ARG A 80 7.45 0.99 5.38
N PHE A 81 6.35 1.15 4.63
CA PHE A 81 5.41 2.27 4.75
C PHE A 81 4.01 1.84 5.21
N VAL A 82 3.68 0.55 5.08
CA VAL A 82 2.40 -0.07 5.47
C VAL A 82 2.65 -1.40 6.19
N GLN A 83 1.69 -1.86 6.97
CA GLN A 83 1.65 -3.18 7.59
C GLN A 83 0.26 -3.80 7.43
N ALA A 84 0.18 -5.13 7.33
CA ALA A 84 -1.09 -5.84 7.21
C ALA A 84 -1.48 -6.49 8.53
N VAL A 85 -2.78 -6.45 8.84
CA VAL A 85 -3.41 -7.24 9.90
C VAL A 85 -4.37 -8.22 9.23
N VAL A 86 -4.18 -9.50 9.48
CA VAL A 86 -4.92 -10.58 8.81
C VAL A 86 -6.08 -11.04 9.67
N PHE A 87 -7.25 -11.20 9.06
CA PHE A 87 -8.47 -11.66 9.71
C PHE A 87 -9.05 -12.85 8.95
N GLU A 88 -9.52 -13.86 9.67
CA GLU A 88 -10.42 -14.86 9.11
C GLU A 88 -11.80 -14.22 8.90
N VAL A 89 -12.41 -14.46 7.74
CA VAL A 89 -13.69 -13.86 7.35
C VAL A 89 -14.61 -14.89 6.72
N THR A 90 -15.91 -14.72 6.95
CA THR A 90 -16.96 -15.55 6.37
C THR A 90 -17.90 -14.71 5.52
N GLY A 91 -18.25 -15.19 4.32
CA GLY A 91 -19.29 -14.56 3.47
C GLY A 91 -18.82 -13.38 2.61
N SER A 92 -17.52 -13.07 2.57
CA SER A 92 -16.96 -11.96 1.78
C SER A 92 -16.70 -12.29 0.30
N GLY A 93 -16.88 -13.54 -0.12
CA GLY A 93 -16.53 -13.99 -1.48
C GLY A 93 -15.03 -14.05 -1.75
N GLU A 94 -14.66 -14.12 -3.02
CA GLU A 94 -13.29 -14.02 -3.51
C GLU A 94 -13.18 -12.87 -4.50
N TYR A 95 -12.00 -12.26 -4.57
CA TYR A 95 -11.71 -11.18 -5.48
C TYR A 95 -11.76 -11.65 -6.94
N ASP A 96 -12.63 -11.05 -7.74
CA ASP A 96 -12.80 -11.29 -9.18
C ASP A 96 -12.62 -10.01 -10.02
N GLY A 97 -12.07 -8.96 -9.41
CA GLY A 97 -11.90 -7.65 -10.03
C GLY A 97 -10.71 -7.57 -11.01
N SER A 98 -10.65 -6.46 -11.74
CA SER A 98 -9.67 -6.22 -12.82
C SER A 98 -8.23 -6.00 -12.37
N TYR A 99 -7.97 -5.82 -11.07
CA TYR A 99 -6.61 -5.66 -10.54
C TYR A 99 -5.95 -6.99 -10.17
N MET A 100 -6.61 -8.12 -10.47
CA MET A 100 -6.03 -9.45 -10.33
C MET A 100 -4.86 -9.59 -11.30
N GLU A 101 -3.70 -9.95 -10.78
CA GLU A 101 -2.56 -10.36 -11.60
C GLU A 101 -2.54 -11.89 -11.76
N PHE A 102 -1.77 -12.39 -12.73
CA PHE A 102 -1.58 -13.82 -12.92
C PHE A 102 -0.33 -14.30 -12.16
N GLU A 103 -0.46 -15.42 -11.46
CA GLU A 103 0.70 -16.21 -10.99
C GLU A 103 1.43 -16.73 -12.23
N ASP A 104 2.73 -16.45 -12.32
CA ASP A 104 3.63 -16.97 -13.37
C ASP A 104 3.92 -18.46 -13.14
#